data_AF-B8CCS0-F1
#
_entry.id   AF-B8CCS0-F1
#
_cell.length_a   1.000
_cell.length_b   1.000
_cell.length_c   1.000
_cell.angle_alpha   90.00
_cell.angle_beta   90.00
_cell.angle_gamma   90.00
#
_symmetry.space_group_name_H-M   'P 1'
#
loop_
_entity.id
_entity.type
_entity.pdbx_description
1 polymer ?
#
loop_
_entity_poly.entity_id
_entity_poly.type
_entity_poly.pdbx_seq_one_letter_code
_entity_poly.pdbx_strand_id
1 'polypeptide(L)'
;MEEDSYGILPQSFITHVGEHMLALVQALEPFASDSEALGLANEDGDVESKASTAFCNQWLDVVGLAVTGRILERTMRIPRLGRKGAEHLAADLNYIRNVFTALGVAGHPHPLLKYAAQLVILDEDSLRSRIASRCVETDSSETLDVIRRAELRIAYVRSISV
;
A
#
# COMPACT_ATOMS: atom_id res chain seq x y z
N MET A 1 -25.59 23.90 8.66
CA MET A 1 -25.94 22.49 8.40
C MET A 1 -24.70 21.85 7.82
N GLU A 2 -23.92 21.16 8.66
CA GLU A 2 -22.79 20.32 8.24
C GLU A 2 -23.33 18.91 7.94
N GLU A 3 -23.94 18.74 6.77
CA GLU A 3 -24.21 17.43 6.20
C GLU A 3 -23.11 17.14 5.18
N ASP A 4 -22.00 16.52 5.57
CA ASP A 4 -21.11 15.85 4.60
C ASP A 4 -19.96 15.03 5.27
N SER A 5 -19.83 15.04 6.60
CA SER A 5 -18.82 14.21 7.30
C SER A 5 -19.43 12.92 7.89
N TYR A 6 -20.31 12.25 7.15
CA TYR A 6 -20.54 10.82 7.39
C TYR A 6 -19.31 10.07 6.86
N GLY A 7 -18.60 9.37 7.75
CA GLY A 7 -17.28 8.79 7.50
C GLY A 7 -17.23 8.05 6.17
N ILE A 8 -16.35 8.52 5.28
CA ILE A 8 -16.11 7.87 4.00
C ILE A 8 -15.49 6.51 4.27
N LEU A 9 -16.27 5.47 4.02
CA LEU A 9 -15.86 4.08 4.22
C LEU A 9 -15.09 3.56 3.00
N PRO A 10 -14.16 2.61 3.20
CA PRO A 10 -13.52 1.92 2.10
C PRO A 10 -14.56 1.20 1.24
N GLN A 11 -14.33 1.18 -0.07
CA GLN A 11 -15.21 0.52 -1.01
C GLN A 11 -15.19 -1.01 -0.83
N SER A 12 -16.31 -1.66 -1.12
CA SER A 12 -16.42 -3.13 -1.02
C SER A 12 -15.30 -3.86 -1.76
N PHE A 13 -14.88 -3.38 -2.94
CA PHE A 13 -13.76 -3.98 -3.66
C PHE A 13 -12.48 -4.02 -2.81
N ILE A 14 -12.13 -2.92 -2.15
CA ILE A 14 -10.89 -2.85 -1.39
C ILE A 14 -10.98 -3.63 -0.07
N THR A 15 -12.17 -3.70 0.53
CA THR A 15 -12.39 -4.53 1.73
C THR A 15 -12.24 -6.01 1.41
N HIS A 16 -12.77 -6.48 0.28
CA HIS A 16 -12.56 -7.87 -0.17
C HIS A 16 -11.08 -8.17 -0.43
N VAL A 17 -10.31 -7.23 -1.00
CA VAL A 17 -8.86 -7.40 -1.15
C VAL A 17 -8.19 -7.57 0.23
N GLY A 18 -8.58 -6.77 1.21
CA GLY A 18 -8.09 -6.89 2.58
C GLY A 18 -8.44 -8.22 3.23
N GLU A 19 -9.68 -8.69 3.06
CA GLU A 19 -10.15 -9.98 3.55
C GLU A 19 -9.36 -11.15 2.94
N HIS A 20 -9.11 -11.12 1.62
CA HIS A 20 -8.26 -12.12 0.96
C HIS A 20 -6.83 -12.09 1.48
N MET A 21 -6.26 -10.92 1.75
CA MET A 21 -4.93 -10.80 2.34
C MET A 21 -4.86 -11.40 3.75
N LEU A 22 -5.90 -11.21 4.57
CA LEU A 22 -5.98 -11.80 5.91
C LEU A 22 -6.17 -13.33 5.84
N ALA A 23 -7.03 -13.81 4.94
CA ALA A 23 -7.28 -15.23 4.73
C ALA A 23 -6.05 -15.98 4.18
N LEU A 24 -5.16 -15.28 3.47
CA LEU A 24 -3.93 -15.87 2.95
C LEU A 24 -3.04 -16.45 4.05
N VAL A 25 -3.03 -15.85 5.25
CA VAL A 25 -2.27 -16.38 6.39
C VAL A 25 -2.67 -17.82 6.69
N GLN A 26 -3.98 -18.07 6.79
CA GLN A 26 -4.52 -19.41 7.05
C GLN A 26 -4.28 -20.36 5.86
N ALA A 27 -4.35 -19.84 4.63
CA ALA A 27 -4.07 -20.64 3.44
C ALA A 27 -2.60 -21.11 3.33
N LEU A 28 -1.67 -20.42 3.99
CA LEU A 28 -0.25 -20.79 4.03
C LEU A 28 0.08 -21.81 5.12
N GLU A 29 -0.75 -21.96 6.16
CA GLU A 29 -0.50 -22.87 7.30
C GLU A 29 -0.19 -24.33 6.90
N PRO A 30 -0.90 -24.95 5.94
CA PRO A 30 -0.60 -26.33 5.55
C PRO A 30 0.81 -26.50 4.96
N PHE A 31 1.30 -25.47 4.25
CA PHE A 31 2.63 -25.48 3.64
C PHE A 31 3.72 -25.13 4.64
N ALA A 32 3.40 -24.26 5.61
CA ALA A 32 4.31 -23.90 6.69
C ALA A 32 4.53 -25.05 7.67
N SER A 33 3.59 -26.00 7.76
CA SER A 33 3.67 -27.17 8.65
C SER A 33 4.30 -28.41 7.97
N ASP A 34 4.67 -28.31 6.70
CA ASP A 34 5.29 -29.39 5.96
C ASP A 34 6.82 -29.35 6.13
N SER A 35 7.30 -30.00 7.19
CA SER A 35 8.72 -30.10 7.53
C SER A 35 9.59 -30.71 6.42
N GLU A 36 9.03 -31.60 5.60
CA GLU A 36 9.78 -32.19 4.48
C GLU A 36 9.94 -31.16 3.35
N ALA A 37 8.86 -30.45 2.99
CA ALA A 37 8.91 -29.39 1.98
C ALA A 37 9.82 -28.21 2.39
N LEU A 38 9.94 -27.93 3.68
CA LEU A 38 10.85 -26.91 4.22
C LEU A 38 12.30 -27.39 4.38
N GLY A 39 12.58 -28.68 4.15
CA GLY A 39 13.92 -29.26 4.28
C GLY A 39 14.40 -29.40 5.72
N LEU A 40 13.48 -29.55 6.67
CA LEU A 40 13.72 -29.58 8.12
C LEU A 40 13.56 -30.98 8.71
N ALA A 41 13.61 -32.03 7.88
CA ALA A 41 13.52 -33.40 8.34
C ALA A 41 14.66 -33.67 9.35
N ASN A 42 14.30 -33.80 10.63
CA ASN A 42 15.16 -33.99 11.82
C ASN A 42 15.62 -32.72 12.57
N GLU A 43 15.07 -31.54 12.27
CA GLU A 43 15.31 -30.34 13.08
C GLU A 43 14.46 -30.31 14.36
N ASP A 44 14.93 -29.63 15.41
CA ASP A 44 14.17 -29.46 16.64
C ASP A 44 12.98 -28.49 16.46
N GLY A 45 11.94 -28.63 17.27
CA GLY A 45 10.67 -27.88 17.11
C GLY A 45 10.78 -26.34 17.17
N ASP A 46 11.83 -25.78 17.79
CA ASP A 46 12.08 -24.33 17.75
C ASP A 46 12.57 -23.86 16.36
N VAL A 47 13.37 -24.69 15.68
CA VAL A 47 13.84 -24.42 14.32
C VAL A 47 12.69 -24.53 13.32
N GLU A 48 11.87 -25.57 13.47
CA GLU A 48 10.66 -25.77 12.67
C GLU A 48 9.71 -24.56 12.77
N SER A 49 9.38 -24.13 13.99
CA SER A 49 8.49 -22.99 14.22
C SER A 49 9.01 -21.68 13.59
N LYS A 50 10.32 -21.41 13.70
CA LYS A 50 10.95 -20.24 13.09
C LYS A 50 10.90 -20.31 11.56
N ALA A 51 11.16 -21.48 10.98
CA ALA A 51 11.13 -21.67 9.55
C ALA A 51 9.71 -21.55 8.97
N SER A 52 8.70 -22.12 9.64
CA SER A 52 7.28 -21.94 9.30
C SER A 52 6.89 -20.46 9.29
N THR A 53 7.30 -19.72 10.32
CA THR A 53 7.05 -18.28 10.44
C THR A 53 7.75 -17.50 9.32
N ALA A 54 9.01 -17.85 9.04
CA ALA A 54 9.79 -17.22 7.96
C ALA A 54 9.16 -17.47 6.59
N PHE A 55 8.71 -18.70 6.32
CA PHE A 55 8.00 -19.08 5.10
C PHE A 55 6.74 -18.22 4.91
N CYS A 56 5.88 -18.14 5.93
CA CYS A 56 4.67 -17.31 5.88
C CYS A 56 5.01 -15.84 5.62
N ASN A 57 5.97 -15.29 6.36
CA ASN A 57 6.37 -13.89 6.22
C ASN A 57 6.90 -13.57 4.82
N GLN A 58 7.71 -14.46 4.23
CA GLN A 58 8.25 -14.27 2.89
C GLN A 58 7.15 -14.27 1.82
N TRP A 59 6.19 -15.19 1.90
CA TRP A 59 5.07 -15.23 0.96
C TRP A 59 4.13 -14.03 1.13
N LEU A 60 3.85 -13.64 2.37
CA LEU A 60 3.05 -12.45 2.65
C LEU A 60 3.74 -11.17 2.14
N ASP A 61 5.07 -11.10 2.19
CA ASP A 61 5.83 -9.98 1.62
C ASP A 61 5.71 -9.93 0.09
N VAL A 62 5.94 -11.06 -0.58
CA VAL A 62 5.82 -11.15 -2.04
C VAL A 62 4.42 -10.77 -2.52
N VAL A 63 3.39 -11.34 -1.90
CA VAL A 63 1.99 -11.06 -2.27
C VAL A 63 1.61 -9.62 -1.88
N GLY A 64 2.01 -9.16 -0.69
CA GLY A 64 1.76 -7.80 -0.22
C GLY A 64 2.38 -6.73 -1.12
N LEU A 65 3.60 -6.98 -1.62
CA LEU A 65 4.29 -6.12 -2.57
C LEU A 65 3.57 -6.09 -3.92
N ALA A 66 3.16 -7.26 -4.43
CA ALA A 66 2.41 -7.35 -5.69
C ALA A 66 1.05 -6.61 -5.61
N VAL A 67 0.31 -6.79 -4.51
CA VAL A 67 -0.96 -6.11 -4.26
C VAL A 67 -0.75 -4.60 -4.14
N THR A 68 0.26 -4.16 -3.38
CA THR A 68 0.61 -2.74 -3.26
C THR A 68 0.96 -2.12 -4.61
N GLY A 69 1.81 -2.80 -5.39
CA GLY A 69 2.19 -2.37 -6.73
C GLY A 69 0.96 -2.21 -7.64
N ARG A 70 0.06 -3.19 -7.63
CA ARG A 70 -1.16 -3.17 -8.44
C ARG A 70 -2.13 -2.05 -8.04
N ILE A 71 -2.29 -1.80 -6.74
CA ILE A 71 -3.11 -0.71 -6.22
C ILE A 71 -2.53 0.64 -6.68
N LEU A 72 -1.24 0.88 -6.43
CA LEU A 72 -0.56 2.12 -6.82
C LEU A 72 -0.60 2.36 -8.33
N GLU A 73 -0.39 1.30 -9.12
CA GLU A 73 -0.49 1.35 -10.57
C GLU A 73 -1.90 1.77 -11.03
N ARG A 74 -2.96 1.24 -10.39
CA ARG A 74 -4.35 1.63 -10.68
C ARG A 74 -4.65 3.06 -10.23
N THR A 75 -4.16 3.48 -9.06
CA THR A 75 -4.23 4.87 -8.57
C THR A 75 -3.64 5.83 -9.60
N MET A 76 -2.45 5.54 -10.13
CA MET A 76 -1.79 6.39 -11.12
C MET A 76 -2.49 6.41 -12.49
N ARG A 77 -3.38 5.46 -12.79
CA ARG A 77 -4.16 5.43 -14.04
C ARG A 77 -5.52 6.14 -13.97
N ILE A 78 -5.93 6.62 -12.81
CA ILE A 78 -7.21 7.35 -12.67
C ILE A 78 -7.20 8.59 -13.58
N PRO A 79 -8.16 8.77 -14.51
CA PRO A 79 -8.09 9.86 -15.48
C PRO A 79 -8.33 11.24 -14.84
N ARG A 80 -9.34 11.32 -13.96
CA ARG A 80 -9.72 12.53 -13.22
C ARG A 80 -10.19 12.14 -11.82
N LEU A 81 -9.84 12.95 -10.83
CA LEU A 81 -10.12 12.70 -9.43
C LEU A 81 -10.73 13.95 -8.80
N GLY A 82 -12.05 13.96 -8.63
CA GLY A 82 -12.75 15.02 -7.90
C GLY A 82 -12.55 14.90 -6.38
N ARG A 83 -12.93 15.93 -5.63
CA ARG A 83 -12.74 16.00 -4.17
C ARG A 83 -13.29 14.77 -3.42
N LYS A 84 -14.58 14.44 -3.58
CA LYS A 84 -15.17 13.24 -2.94
C LYS A 84 -14.44 11.96 -3.38
N GLY A 85 -14.09 11.85 -4.66
CA GLY A 85 -13.31 10.71 -5.18
C GLY A 85 -11.93 10.58 -4.54
N ALA A 86 -11.24 11.70 -4.28
CA ALA A 86 -9.97 11.71 -3.58
C ALA A 86 -10.09 11.26 -2.12
N GLU A 87 -11.16 11.68 -1.44
CA GLU A 87 -11.45 11.27 -0.07
C GLU A 87 -11.78 9.75 -0.01
N HIS A 88 -12.58 9.23 -0.95
CA HIS A 88 -12.83 7.78 -1.08
C HIS A 88 -11.55 6.99 -1.36
N LEU A 89 -10.73 7.46 -2.31
CA LEU A 89 -9.46 6.83 -2.63
C LEU A 89 -8.50 6.84 -1.43
N ALA A 90 -8.46 7.91 -0.65
CA ALA A 90 -7.67 7.95 0.58
C ALA A 90 -8.17 6.93 1.61
N ALA A 91 -9.49 6.81 1.80
CA ALA A 91 -10.07 5.80 2.68
C ALA A 91 -9.66 4.38 2.25
N ASP A 92 -9.71 4.09 0.94
CA ASP A 92 -9.31 2.79 0.39
C ASP A 92 -7.83 2.47 0.63
N LEU A 93 -6.94 3.42 0.32
CA LEU A 93 -5.49 3.25 0.50
C LEU A 93 -5.12 3.13 1.98
N ASN A 94 -5.79 3.89 2.86
CA ASN A 94 -5.61 3.81 4.30
C ASN A 94 -6.10 2.48 4.87
N TYR A 95 -7.20 1.93 4.36
CA TYR A 95 -7.71 0.62 4.76
C TYR A 95 -6.69 -0.48 4.45
N ILE A 96 -6.19 -0.55 3.21
CA ILE A 96 -5.17 -1.57 2.84
C ILE A 96 -3.89 -1.38 3.64
N ARG A 97 -3.45 -0.14 3.87
CA ARG A 97 -2.32 0.13 4.74
C ARG A 97 -2.53 -0.50 6.12
N ASN A 98 -3.71 -0.33 6.72
CA ASN A 98 -4.01 -0.89 8.03
C ASN A 98 -4.05 -2.43 8.01
N VAL A 99 -4.56 -3.05 6.93
CA VAL A 99 -4.51 -4.52 6.75
C VAL A 99 -3.07 -5.01 6.74
N PHE A 100 -2.19 -4.39 5.95
CA PHE A 100 -0.78 -4.77 5.92
C PHE A 100 -0.06 -4.52 7.25
N THR A 101 -0.37 -3.42 7.95
CA THR A 101 0.14 -3.20 9.31
C THR A 101 -0.32 -4.31 10.26
N ALA A 102 -1.58 -4.75 10.18
CA ALA A 102 -2.11 -5.81 11.02
C ALA A 102 -1.49 -7.19 10.74
N LEU A 103 -1.12 -7.45 9.47
CA LEU A 103 -0.41 -8.67 9.09
C LEU A 103 1.04 -8.73 9.61
N GLY A 104 1.63 -7.60 10.02
CA GLY A 104 2.96 -7.56 10.61
C GLY A 104 4.10 -7.94 9.66
N VAL A 105 3.87 -7.90 8.34
CA VAL A 105 4.84 -8.30 7.33
C VAL A 105 6.01 -7.31 7.29
N ALA A 106 7.24 -7.82 7.27
CA ALA A 106 8.43 -6.99 7.17
C ALA A 106 8.40 -6.12 5.90
N GLY A 107 8.75 -4.84 6.02
CA GLY A 107 8.78 -3.90 4.88
C GLY A 107 7.41 -3.36 4.43
N HIS A 108 6.31 -3.85 5.00
CA HIS A 108 4.96 -3.37 4.70
C HIS A 108 4.33 -2.59 5.86
N PRO A 109 3.38 -1.69 5.57
CA PRO A 109 2.95 -1.25 4.25
C PRO A 109 4.06 -0.45 3.54
N HIS A 110 4.26 -0.69 2.25
CA HIS A 110 5.29 0.02 1.48
C HIS A 110 5.14 1.54 1.63
N PRO A 111 6.23 2.31 1.86
CA PRO A 111 6.15 3.76 2.13
C PRO A 111 5.39 4.55 1.06
N LEU A 112 5.49 4.14 -0.22
CA LEU A 112 4.75 4.77 -1.32
C LEU A 112 3.23 4.64 -1.19
N LEU A 113 2.69 3.59 -0.56
CA LEU A 113 1.25 3.45 -0.34
C LEU A 113 0.74 4.53 0.61
N LYS A 114 1.42 4.69 1.75
CA LYS A 114 1.13 5.78 2.70
C LYS A 114 1.30 7.14 2.03
N TYR A 115 2.34 7.29 1.22
CA TYR A 115 2.61 8.54 0.52
C TYR A 115 1.50 8.90 -0.48
N ALA A 116 1.07 7.95 -1.30
CA ALA A 116 -0.03 8.13 -2.25
C ALA A 116 -1.34 8.49 -1.52
N ALA A 117 -1.65 7.82 -0.40
CA ALA A 117 -2.81 8.12 0.43
C ALA A 117 -2.80 9.55 0.98
N GLN A 118 -1.62 10.10 1.29
CA GLN A 118 -1.47 11.50 1.71
C GLN A 118 -1.62 12.47 0.53
N LEU A 119 -0.97 12.18 -0.60
CA LEU A 119 -1.00 13.07 -1.78
C LEU A 119 -2.41 13.29 -2.32
N VAL A 120 -3.26 12.27 -2.31
CA VAL A 120 -4.62 12.37 -2.87
C VAL A 120 -5.48 13.39 -2.12
N ILE A 121 -5.27 13.57 -0.81
CA ILE A 121 -6.04 14.51 0.04
C ILE A 121 -5.26 15.74 0.48
N LEU A 122 -3.96 15.85 0.12
CA LEU A 122 -3.14 17.01 0.46
C LEU A 122 -3.79 18.29 -0.09
N ASP A 123 -3.80 19.36 0.68
CA ASP A 123 -4.30 20.65 0.21
C ASP A 123 -3.51 21.15 -1.00
N GLU A 124 -4.16 21.95 -1.85
CA GLU A 124 -3.57 22.36 -3.14
C GLU A 124 -2.29 23.17 -2.96
N ASP A 125 -2.26 24.08 -2.00
CA ASP A 125 -1.11 24.96 -1.76
C ASP A 125 0.10 24.17 -1.22
N SER A 126 -0.12 23.22 -0.31
CA SER A 126 0.93 22.33 0.17
C SER A 126 1.43 21.39 -0.92
N LEU A 127 0.55 20.87 -1.78
CA LEU A 127 0.96 20.04 -2.91
C LEU A 127 1.81 20.84 -3.91
N ARG A 128 1.39 22.05 -4.28
CA ARG A 128 2.16 22.95 -5.15
C ARG A 128 3.52 23.28 -4.55
N SER A 129 3.55 23.66 -3.27
CA SER A 129 4.77 23.99 -2.55
C SER A 129 5.75 22.81 -2.53
N ARG A 130 5.23 21.59 -2.32
CA ARG A 130 6.04 20.37 -2.31
C ARG A 130 6.61 20.03 -3.69
N ILE A 131 5.83 20.19 -4.76
CA ILE A 131 6.34 19.95 -6.12
C ILE A 131 7.39 21.01 -6.47
N ALA A 132 7.14 22.28 -6.15
CA ALA A 132 8.09 23.36 -6.37
C ALA A 132 9.42 23.13 -5.65
N SER A 133 9.38 22.70 -4.38
CA SER A 133 10.61 22.42 -3.62
C SER A 133 11.46 21.31 -4.25
N ARG A 134 10.82 20.27 -4.82
CA ARG A 134 11.52 19.17 -5.50
C ARG A 134 12.05 19.50 -6.90
N CYS A 135 11.61 20.59 -7.52
CA CYS A 135 12.19 21.05 -8.80
C CYS A 135 13.56 21.72 -8.61
N VAL A 136 13.84 22.24 -7.40
CA VAL A 136 15.12 22.90 -7.08
C VAL A 136 16.20 21.88 -6.69
N GLU A 137 15.82 20.70 -6.24
CA GLU A 137 16.75 19.60 -5.93
C GLU A 137 17.40 19.06 -7.22
N THR A 138 18.72 19.16 -7.30
CA THR A 138 19.56 18.73 -8.43
C THR A 138 20.01 17.28 -8.35
N ASP A 139 19.76 16.61 -7.22
CA ASP A 139 20.17 15.23 -7.00
C ASP A 139 19.17 14.27 -7.66
N SER A 140 19.58 13.61 -8.76
CA SER A 140 18.71 12.70 -9.51
C SER A 140 18.93 11.25 -9.07
N SER A 141 18.15 10.82 -8.08
CA SER A 141 17.97 9.40 -7.77
C SER A 141 16.71 8.87 -8.48
N GLU A 142 16.77 7.64 -8.99
CA GLU A 142 15.61 6.97 -9.62
C GLU A 142 14.37 6.99 -8.70
N THR A 143 14.60 6.85 -7.39
CA THR A 143 13.51 6.91 -6.39
C THR A 143 12.88 8.30 -6.32
N LEU A 144 13.68 9.36 -6.41
CA LEU A 144 13.18 10.75 -6.43
C LEU A 144 12.39 11.02 -7.70
N ASP A 145 12.81 10.48 -8.84
CA ASP A 145 12.07 10.61 -10.11
C ASP A 145 10.71 9.91 -10.08
N VAL A 146 10.61 8.76 -9.40
CA VAL A 146 9.33 8.08 -9.19
C VAL A 146 8.42 8.91 -8.30
N ILE A 147 8.94 9.47 -7.21
CA ILE A 147 8.18 10.33 -6.30
C ILE A 147 7.68 11.59 -7.02
N ARG A 148 8.56 12.27 -7.77
CA ARG A 148 8.21 13.46 -8.57
C ARG A 148 7.10 13.15 -9.58
N ARG A 149 7.21 12.02 -10.30
CA ARG A 149 6.19 11.56 -11.25
C ARG A 149 4.85 11.29 -10.57
N ALA A 150 4.85 10.69 -9.38
CA ALA A 150 3.63 10.45 -8.63
C ALA A 150 2.95 11.76 -8.18
N GLU A 151 3.72 12.73 -7.68
CA GLU A 151 3.19 14.03 -7.26
C GLU A 151 2.57 14.81 -8.43
N LEU A 152 3.29 14.92 -9.54
CA LEU A 152 2.80 15.57 -10.76
C LEU A 152 1.55 14.87 -11.29
N ARG A 153 1.53 13.54 -11.26
CA ARG A 153 0.37 12.76 -11.70
C ARG A 153 -0.85 13.02 -10.81
N ILE A 154 -0.68 13.05 -9.50
CA ILE A 154 -1.78 13.34 -8.55
C ILE A 154 -2.29 14.77 -8.73
N ALA A 155 -1.41 15.75 -8.90
CA ALA A 155 -1.81 17.13 -9.18
C ALA A 155 -2.63 17.22 -10.48
N TYR A 156 -2.15 16.58 -11.55
CA TYR A 156 -2.85 16.55 -12.83
C TYR A 156 -4.27 15.96 -12.73
N VAL A 157 -4.44 14.78 -12.11
CA VAL A 157 -5.78 14.15 -12.03
C VAL A 157 -6.74 14.96 -11.17
N ARG A 158 -6.23 15.71 -10.20
CA ARG A 158 -6.99 16.62 -9.34
C ARG A 158 -7.23 17.99 -9.98
N SER A 159 -6.74 18.22 -11.20
CA SER A 159 -6.83 19.52 -11.91
C SER A 159 -6.14 20.67 -11.17
N ILE A 160 -5.06 20.38 -10.43
CA ILE A 160 -4.24 21.39 -9.74
C ILE A 160 -3.15 21.85 -10.71
N SER A 161 -3.07 23.15 -10.97
CA SER A 161 -2.01 23.75 -11.77
C SER A 161 -0.70 23.77 -10.97
N VAL A 162 0.37 23.26 -11.58
CA VAL A 162 1.71 23.18 -10.99
C VAL A 162 2.72 23.87 -11.89
#